data_AF-A0A969B9H8-F1
#
_entry.id   AF-A0A969B9H8-F1
#
_cell.length_a   1.000
_cell.length_b   1.000
_cell.length_c   1.000
_cell.angle_alpha   90.00
_cell.angle_beta   90.00
_cell.angle_gamma   90.00
#
_symmetry.space_group_name_H-M   'P 1'
#
loop_
_entity.id
_entity.type
_entity.pdbx_description
1 polymer ?
#
loop_
_entity_poly.entity_id
_entity_poly.type
_entity_poly.pdbx_seq_one_letter_code
_entity_poly.pdbx_strand_id
1 'polypeptide(L)'
;ETFTGLFPVLECPAVGDEFDENDSKLDSIKAAIKQDANCKNVELQVKSLEDLVVKDREEVMAIVSQGQTESLNAEQAAKVRQYAENVTKKVSALNELFTRSNQCFKEDEADKQISTLAGFVSEASGLVGSMTGPWGAPIAMAGNVVAGFLTGLDQILKTRTRYDFSKRDQWTSYVQNLCTYHSFRDQIDHLLNPQAKISQLKELKFKLDLQIRMMTSSCEECQSIERVFNAQTNTPSSELKVMLNAEVGAADRRFSKPYGTYTLQSLGLRDWVTKEMSRIEKEARSYWSDISGRHLLYRAKEEIEQFLLQREAPRFLAHQVAQSRTDYSNFEHFLWGEGRTLYYKLETINPNIIQRKVKYVDWSKPLDMMRALVIGSLDFSLLPKTDEGEDVKYSWTHFRDQSLMRLRVAQTSTQLVQSFCSFFKHSGNYSAGIRGQCNTVYSNS
;
A
#
# COMPACT_ATOMS: atom_id res chain seq x y z
N GLU A 1 19.51 12.28 19.32
CA GLU A 1 18.07 12.30 18.97
C GLU A 1 17.93 12.04 17.48
N THR A 2 17.39 10.88 17.14
CA THR A 2 17.33 10.32 15.79
C THR A 2 16.11 10.87 15.05
N PHE A 3 16.35 11.43 13.86
CA PHE A 3 15.40 12.17 13.02
C PHE A 3 14.25 11.29 12.50
N THR A 4 13.00 11.66 12.85
CA THR A 4 11.73 11.02 12.46
C THR A 4 10.89 11.87 11.48
N GLY A 5 11.54 12.55 10.52
CA GLY A 5 10.91 13.59 9.69
C GLY A 5 10.95 13.39 8.17
N LEU A 6 11.36 12.24 7.64
CA LEU A 6 11.24 11.93 6.21
C LEU A 6 10.06 10.98 6.04
N PHE A 7 8.98 11.43 5.39
CA PHE A 7 7.90 10.53 4.96
C PHE A 7 8.45 9.66 3.82
N PRO A 8 8.61 8.34 4.00
CA PRO A 8 8.98 7.46 2.90
C PRO A 8 7.90 7.53 1.82
N VAL A 9 8.27 7.21 0.57
CA VAL A 9 7.29 6.88 -0.47
C VAL A 9 6.47 5.73 0.10
N LEU A 10 5.23 6.02 0.51
CA LEU A 10 4.37 5.02 1.14
C LEU A 10 3.92 4.04 0.06
N GLU A 11 4.57 2.88 0.04
CA GLU A 11 3.95 1.66 -0.42
C GLU A 11 2.78 1.37 0.53
N CYS A 12 1.62 0.96 -0.01
CA CYS A 12 0.53 0.51 0.85
C CYS A 12 1.07 -0.59 1.77
N PRO A 13 0.75 -0.57 3.08
CA PRO A 13 1.41 -1.42 4.06
C PRO A 13 1.37 -2.88 3.63
N ALA A 14 2.55 -3.50 3.56
CA ALA A 14 2.71 -4.89 3.18
C ALA A 14 2.20 -5.79 4.32
N VAL A 15 1.51 -6.88 3.95
CA VAL A 15 0.95 -7.84 4.91
C VAL A 15 2.10 -8.51 5.66
N GLY A 16 2.20 -8.28 6.97
CA GLY A 16 3.15 -8.97 7.86
C GLY A 16 4.12 -8.06 8.62
N ASP A 17 4.50 -6.91 8.05
CA ASP A 17 5.53 -6.03 8.65
C ASP A 17 5.02 -5.20 9.84
N GLU A 18 3.71 -5.08 10.02
CA GLU A 18 3.10 -4.26 11.07
C GLU A 18 2.73 -5.03 12.37
N PHE A 19 3.07 -6.32 12.52
CA PHE A 19 2.54 -7.13 13.65
C PHE A 19 3.03 -6.66 15.03
N ASP A 20 4.34 -6.50 15.22
CA ASP A 20 4.89 -6.00 16.49
C ASP A 20 4.36 -4.60 16.79
N GLU A 21 4.08 -3.83 15.72
CA GLU A 21 3.43 -2.53 15.83
C GLU A 21 1.95 -2.67 16.22
N ASN A 22 1.23 -3.67 15.73
CA ASN A 22 -0.19 -3.90 15.97
C ASN A 22 -0.48 -4.40 17.38
N ASP A 23 0.37 -5.24 17.96
CA ASP A 23 0.28 -5.61 19.38
C ASP A 23 0.54 -4.38 20.28
N SER A 24 1.57 -3.60 19.97
CA SER A 24 1.85 -2.33 20.67
C SER A 24 0.70 -1.31 20.54
N LYS A 25 0.01 -1.31 19.39
CA LYS A 25 -1.17 -0.47 19.16
C LYS A 25 -2.36 -0.95 20.00
N LEU A 26 -2.58 -2.27 20.17
CA LEU A 26 -3.60 -2.83 21.07
C LEU A 26 -3.35 -2.44 22.53
N ASP A 27 -2.10 -2.52 22.98
CA ASP A 27 -1.72 -2.06 24.32
C ASP A 27 -1.92 -0.55 24.49
N SER A 28 -1.65 0.23 23.45
CA SER A 28 -1.99 1.65 23.42
C SER A 28 -3.50 1.90 23.46
N ILE A 29 -4.35 1.00 22.93
CA ILE A 29 -5.82 1.10 23.09
C ILE A 29 -6.20 0.82 24.54
N LYS A 30 -5.70 -0.26 25.12
CA LYS A 30 -5.99 -0.64 26.51
C LYS A 30 -5.58 0.46 27.48
N ALA A 31 -4.39 1.03 27.30
CA ALA A 31 -3.88 2.11 28.14
C ALA A 31 -4.69 3.41 28.03
N ALA A 32 -5.36 3.63 26.90
CA ALA A 32 -6.23 4.78 26.66
C ALA A 32 -7.63 4.66 27.30
N ILE A 33 -8.05 3.43 27.64
CA ILE A 33 -9.34 3.18 28.29
C ILE A 33 -9.26 3.64 29.74
N LYS A 34 -10.18 4.53 30.15
CA LYS A 34 -10.31 4.94 31.55
C LYS A 34 -10.67 3.73 32.41
N GLN A 35 -10.04 3.61 33.59
CA GLN A 35 -10.38 2.62 34.61
C GLN A 35 -11.71 2.96 35.33
N ASP A 36 -12.78 3.09 34.55
CA ASP A 36 -14.14 3.34 35.03
C ASP A 36 -14.97 2.06 34.84
N ALA A 37 -15.83 1.75 35.80
CA ALA A 37 -16.77 0.63 35.70
C ALA A 37 -17.64 0.71 34.43
N ASN A 38 -17.93 1.92 33.96
CA ASN A 38 -18.69 2.16 32.73
C ASN A 38 -17.95 1.73 31.45
N CYS A 39 -16.64 1.51 31.51
CA CYS A 39 -15.80 1.17 30.36
C CYS A 39 -15.44 -0.31 30.26
N LYS A 40 -15.92 -1.13 31.21
CA LYS A 40 -15.65 -2.57 31.28
C LYS A 40 -16.08 -3.33 30.01
N ASN A 41 -17.16 -2.90 29.36
CA ASN A 41 -17.61 -3.53 28.10
C ASN A 41 -16.64 -3.22 26.94
N VAL A 42 -16.10 -2.00 26.90
CA VAL A 42 -15.10 -1.60 25.90
C VAL A 42 -13.82 -2.42 26.09
N GLU A 43 -13.36 -2.54 27.34
CA GLU A 43 -12.19 -3.35 27.71
C GLU A 43 -12.38 -4.82 27.30
N LEU A 44 -13.55 -5.41 27.54
CA LEU A 44 -13.86 -6.79 27.12
C LEU A 44 -13.82 -6.98 25.59
N GLN A 45 -14.32 -6.01 24.81
CA GLN A 45 -14.24 -6.10 23.35
C GLN A 45 -12.80 -5.92 22.85
N VAL A 46 -12.00 -5.05 23.46
CA VAL A 46 -10.57 -4.88 23.10
C VAL A 46 -9.80 -6.15 23.40
N LYS A 47 -10.02 -6.76 24.58
CA LYS A 47 -9.42 -8.06 24.93
C LYS A 47 -9.86 -9.17 23.98
N SER A 48 -11.12 -9.17 23.56
CA SER A 48 -11.60 -10.15 22.59
C SER A 48 -10.98 -9.97 21.20
N LEU A 49 -10.63 -8.74 20.80
CA LEU A 49 -9.89 -8.47 19.57
C LEU A 49 -8.43 -8.90 19.72
N GLU A 50 -7.80 -8.62 20.87
CA GLU A 50 -6.45 -9.08 21.18
C GLU A 50 -6.35 -10.60 21.13
N ASP A 51 -7.24 -11.33 21.81
CA ASP A 51 -7.24 -12.79 21.79
C ASP A 51 -7.28 -13.33 20.35
N LEU A 52 -8.07 -12.69 19.48
CA LEU A 52 -8.19 -13.04 18.07
C LEU A 52 -6.90 -12.73 17.29
N VAL A 53 -6.34 -11.53 17.44
CA VAL A 53 -5.17 -11.07 16.66
C VAL A 53 -3.86 -11.67 17.15
N VAL A 54 -3.77 -12.05 18.42
CA VAL A 54 -2.57 -12.66 19.00
C VAL A 54 -2.59 -14.18 18.86
N LYS A 55 -3.70 -14.84 19.19
CA LYS A 55 -3.76 -16.31 19.22
C LYS A 55 -4.14 -16.92 17.87
N ASP A 56 -5.24 -16.48 17.28
CA ASP A 56 -5.76 -17.12 16.07
C ASP A 56 -4.94 -16.72 14.83
N ARG A 57 -4.27 -15.57 14.88
CA ARG A 57 -3.43 -15.08 13.77
C ARG A 57 -2.21 -15.95 13.51
N GLU A 58 -1.54 -16.48 14.53
CA GLU A 58 -0.33 -17.29 14.33
C GLU A 58 -0.66 -18.54 13.52
N GLU A 59 -1.79 -19.19 13.82
CA GLU A 59 -2.31 -20.31 13.04
C GLU A 59 -2.64 -19.90 11.61
N VAL A 60 -3.30 -18.75 11.42
CA VAL A 60 -3.65 -18.22 10.10
C VAL A 60 -2.41 -17.86 9.27
N MET A 61 -1.37 -17.29 9.88
CA MET A 61 -0.11 -16.97 9.22
C MET A 61 0.61 -18.24 8.76
N ALA A 62 0.63 -19.28 9.60
CA ALA A 62 1.19 -20.58 9.20
C ALA A 62 0.46 -21.16 7.98
N ILE A 63 -0.88 -21.05 7.96
CA ILE A 63 -1.70 -21.44 6.81
C ILE A 63 -1.35 -20.58 5.57
N VAL A 64 -1.26 -19.26 5.71
CA VAL A 64 -0.95 -18.34 4.60
C VAL A 64 0.42 -18.63 4.01
N SER A 65 1.45 -18.81 4.85
CA SER A 65 2.80 -19.17 4.42
C SER A 65 2.84 -20.51 3.70
N GLN A 66 2.11 -21.53 4.18
CA GLN A 66 1.97 -22.79 3.46
C GLN A 66 1.28 -22.58 2.10
N GLY A 67 0.24 -21.74 2.07
CA GLY A 67 -0.54 -21.37 0.90
C GLY A 67 0.24 -20.65 -0.21
N GLN A 68 1.43 -20.11 0.10
CA GLN A 68 2.33 -19.53 -0.90
C GLN A 68 3.06 -20.60 -1.72
N THR A 69 3.26 -21.79 -1.13
CA THR A 69 3.99 -22.90 -1.75
C THR A 69 3.08 -24.03 -2.22
N GLU A 70 1.92 -24.21 -1.59
CA GLU A 70 0.98 -25.30 -1.85
C GLU A 70 -0.45 -24.80 -1.86
N SER A 71 -1.34 -25.49 -2.59
CA SER A 71 -2.76 -25.14 -2.58
C SER A 71 -3.38 -25.53 -1.24
N LEU A 72 -4.07 -24.59 -0.58
CA LEU A 72 -4.76 -24.89 0.67
C LEU A 72 -5.94 -25.83 0.47
N ASN A 73 -6.21 -26.64 1.48
CA ASN A 73 -7.45 -27.41 1.56
C ASN A 73 -8.66 -26.52 1.96
N ALA A 74 -9.86 -27.07 1.84
CA ALA A 74 -11.10 -26.33 2.11
C ALA A 74 -11.24 -25.86 3.57
N GLU A 75 -10.69 -26.63 4.52
CA GLU A 75 -10.72 -26.31 5.95
C GLU A 75 -9.78 -25.14 6.27
N GLN A 76 -8.55 -25.18 5.77
CA GLN A 76 -7.57 -24.11 5.86
C GLN A 76 -8.13 -22.81 5.26
N ALA A 77 -8.72 -22.89 4.06
CA ALA A 77 -9.36 -21.73 3.45
C ALA A 77 -10.54 -21.20 4.29
N ALA A 78 -11.32 -22.08 4.93
CA ALA A 78 -12.40 -21.66 5.81
C ALA A 78 -11.89 -20.97 7.08
N LYS A 79 -10.80 -21.46 7.70
CA LYS A 79 -10.17 -20.84 8.87
C LYS A 79 -9.69 -19.41 8.59
N VAL A 80 -8.99 -19.20 7.48
CA VAL A 80 -8.51 -17.86 7.08
C VAL A 80 -9.69 -16.89 6.84
N ARG A 81 -10.78 -17.35 6.20
CA ARG A 81 -12.00 -16.55 6.05
C ARG A 81 -12.63 -16.22 7.39
N GLN A 82 -12.79 -17.20 8.26
CA GLN A 82 -13.41 -17.02 9.57
C GLN A 82 -12.63 -16.03 10.42
N TYR A 83 -11.30 -16.08 10.39
CA TYR A 83 -10.44 -15.09 11.03
C TYR A 83 -10.75 -13.67 10.52
N ALA A 84 -10.73 -13.47 9.20
CA ALA A 84 -11.00 -12.15 8.62
C ALA A 84 -12.42 -11.63 8.95
N GLU A 85 -13.43 -12.50 8.91
CA GLU A 85 -14.79 -12.15 9.34
C GLU A 85 -14.84 -11.77 10.82
N ASN A 86 -14.18 -12.52 11.69
CA ASN A 86 -14.16 -12.26 13.12
C ASN A 86 -13.47 -10.93 13.42
N VAL A 87 -12.31 -10.66 12.80
CA VAL A 87 -11.56 -9.41 13.00
C VAL A 87 -12.44 -8.23 12.58
N THR A 88 -13.05 -8.32 11.41
CA THR A 88 -13.92 -7.28 10.87
C THR A 88 -15.14 -7.02 11.76
N LYS A 89 -15.81 -8.08 12.22
CA LYS A 89 -16.96 -7.96 13.15
C LYS A 89 -16.55 -7.32 14.47
N LYS A 90 -15.41 -7.72 15.03
CA LYS A 90 -14.89 -7.20 16.31
C LYS A 90 -14.47 -5.75 16.20
N VAL A 91 -13.80 -5.38 15.12
CA VAL A 91 -13.43 -3.99 14.83
C VAL A 91 -14.67 -3.12 14.65
N SER A 92 -15.68 -3.57 13.89
CA SER A 92 -16.92 -2.79 13.71
C SER A 92 -17.66 -2.59 15.04
N ALA A 93 -17.75 -3.63 15.88
CA ALA A 93 -18.34 -3.52 17.22
C ALA A 93 -17.55 -2.54 18.12
N LEU A 94 -16.22 -2.58 18.07
CA LEU A 94 -15.37 -1.64 18.80
C LEU A 94 -15.55 -0.20 18.32
N ASN A 95 -15.66 0.02 17.01
CA ASN A 95 -15.89 1.34 16.45
C ASN A 95 -17.26 1.91 16.87
N GLU A 96 -18.31 1.09 16.90
CA GLU A 96 -19.62 1.49 17.44
C GLU A 96 -19.53 1.85 18.94
N LEU A 97 -18.75 1.10 19.70
CA LEU A 97 -18.51 1.40 21.11
C LEU A 97 -17.71 2.69 21.30
N PHE A 98 -16.69 2.97 20.48
CA PHE A 98 -15.88 4.18 20.58
C PHE A 98 -16.71 5.43 20.28
N THR A 99 -17.61 5.32 19.30
CA THR A 99 -18.47 6.43 18.88
C THR A 99 -19.60 6.71 19.86
N ARG A 100 -20.14 5.67 20.52
CA ARG A 100 -21.17 5.82 21.56
C ARG A 100 -20.62 6.10 22.96
N SER A 101 -19.41 5.63 23.26
CA SER A 101 -18.80 5.64 24.59
C SER A 101 -17.60 6.57 24.63
N ASN A 102 -17.72 7.77 24.06
CA ASN A 102 -16.65 8.78 24.04
C ASN A 102 -16.11 9.12 25.44
N GLN A 103 -16.90 8.88 26.51
CA GLN A 103 -16.50 9.07 27.89
C GLN A 103 -15.42 8.08 28.36
N CYS A 104 -15.22 6.96 27.66
CA CYS A 104 -14.23 5.94 28.02
C CYS A 104 -12.82 6.22 27.52
N PHE A 105 -12.66 7.23 26.65
CA PHE A 105 -11.38 7.64 26.10
C PHE A 105 -11.08 9.09 26.49
N LYS A 106 -9.82 9.51 26.36
CA LYS A 106 -9.45 10.92 26.39
C LYS A 106 -9.81 11.55 25.04
N GLU A 107 -10.26 12.81 25.04
CA GLU A 107 -10.87 13.47 23.86
C GLU A 107 -9.98 13.46 22.59
N ASP A 108 -8.66 13.38 22.74
CA ASP A 108 -7.70 13.36 21.62
C ASP A 108 -7.26 11.95 21.18
N GLU A 109 -7.61 10.91 21.93
CA GLU A 109 -7.13 9.54 21.65
C GLU A 109 -8.10 8.73 20.80
N ALA A 110 -9.40 9.08 20.77
CA ALA A 110 -10.42 8.33 20.04
C ALA A 110 -10.12 8.25 18.52
N ASP A 111 -9.70 9.35 17.91
CA ASP A 111 -9.34 9.38 16.49
C ASP A 111 -8.14 8.48 16.18
N LYS A 112 -7.17 8.43 17.08
CA LYS A 112 -5.99 7.56 16.96
C LYS A 112 -6.39 6.09 17.03
N GLN A 113 -7.27 5.73 17.98
CA GLN A 113 -7.75 4.35 18.10
C GLN A 113 -8.58 3.89 16.91
N ILE A 114 -9.37 4.77 16.30
CA ILE A 114 -10.12 4.44 15.08
C ILE A 114 -9.18 4.15 13.90
N SER A 115 -8.06 4.88 13.78
CA SER A 115 -7.03 4.58 12.76
C SER A 115 -6.40 3.20 12.97
N THR A 116 -6.08 2.87 14.22
CA THR A 116 -5.55 1.57 14.60
C THR A 116 -6.50 0.43 14.22
N LEU A 117 -7.80 0.60 14.45
CA LEU A 117 -8.83 -0.37 14.08
C LEU A 117 -8.89 -0.63 12.57
N ALA A 118 -8.75 0.42 11.74
CA ALA A 118 -8.68 0.26 10.29
C ALA A 118 -7.46 -0.57 9.86
N GLY A 119 -6.33 -0.44 10.57
CA GLY A 119 -5.13 -1.25 10.37
C GLY A 119 -5.40 -2.75 10.51
N PHE A 120 -6.06 -3.19 11.58
CA PHE A 120 -6.40 -4.61 11.78
C PHE A 120 -7.28 -5.17 10.68
N VAL A 121 -8.26 -4.38 10.23
CA VAL A 121 -9.13 -4.80 9.13
C VAL A 121 -8.34 -4.88 7.83
N SER A 122 -7.49 -3.90 7.54
CA SER A 122 -6.62 -3.91 6.36
C SER A 122 -5.68 -5.12 6.36
N GLU A 123 -5.09 -5.47 7.50
CA GLU A 123 -4.23 -6.64 7.64
C GLU A 123 -5.00 -7.94 7.42
N ALA A 124 -6.10 -8.15 8.13
CA ALA A 124 -6.92 -9.35 8.00
C ALA A 124 -7.41 -9.55 6.56
N SER A 125 -7.70 -8.45 5.89
CA SER A 125 -8.10 -8.42 4.49
C SER A 125 -6.95 -8.73 3.53
N GLY A 126 -5.77 -8.16 3.80
CA GLY A 126 -4.55 -8.43 3.07
C GLY A 126 -4.14 -9.91 3.18
N LEU A 127 -4.33 -10.53 4.35
CA LEU A 127 -4.10 -11.96 4.53
C LEU A 127 -5.00 -12.79 3.61
N VAL A 128 -6.29 -12.47 3.52
CA VAL A 128 -7.19 -13.16 2.60
C VAL A 128 -6.81 -12.88 1.13
N GLY A 129 -6.48 -11.63 0.80
CA GLY A 129 -6.09 -11.21 -0.55
C GLY A 129 -4.78 -11.84 -1.03
N SER A 130 -3.81 -12.07 -0.14
CA SER A 130 -2.53 -12.71 -0.46
C SER A 130 -2.68 -14.15 -0.96
N MET A 131 -3.83 -14.78 -0.71
CA MET A 131 -4.11 -16.15 -1.11
C MET A 131 -4.77 -16.25 -2.50
N THR A 132 -5.15 -15.12 -3.12
CA THR A 132 -5.73 -15.11 -4.47
C THR A 132 -4.64 -15.11 -5.53
N GLY A 133 -4.03 -16.26 -5.79
CA GLY A 133 -2.99 -16.42 -6.83
C GLY A 133 -2.98 -17.82 -7.45
N PRO A 134 -2.14 -18.09 -8.47
CA PRO A 134 -2.04 -19.39 -9.14
C PRO A 134 -1.71 -20.57 -8.22
N TRP A 135 -1.07 -20.30 -7.08
CA TRP A 135 -0.61 -21.30 -6.11
C TRP A 135 -1.35 -21.25 -4.77
N GLY A 136 -2.06 -20.14 -4.49
CA GLY A 136 -2.91 -20.02 -3.31
C GLY A 136 -4.30 -20.59 -3.58
N ALA A 137 -4.94 -21.18 -2.56
CA ALA A 137 -6.35 -21.51 -2.68
C ALA A 137 -7.13 -20.20 -2.92
N PRO A 138 -8.07 -20.14 -3.89
CA PRO A 138 -8.89 -18.97 -4.11
C PRO A 138 -9.77 -18.72 -2.88
N ILE A 139 -9.20 -18.00 -1.91
CA ILE A 139 -9.96 -17.36 -0.86
C ILE A 139 -10.41 -16.03 -1.44
N ALA A 140 -11.30 -16.10 -2.42
CA ALA A 140 -12.16 -14.96 -2.66
C ALA A 140 -12.81 -14.62 -1.31
N MET A 141 -12.66 -13.36 -0.90
CA MET A 141 -13.38 -12.85 0.25
C MET A 141 -14.86 -13.10 -0.02
N ALA A 142 -15.48 -13.88 0.87
CA ALA A 142 -16.92 -14.08 0.79
C ALA A 142 -17.58 -12.70 0.79
N GLY A 143 -18.74 -12.55 0.13
CA GLY A 143 -19.47 -11.28 0.12
C GLY A 143 -19.70 -10.70 1.52
N ASN A 144 -19.77 -11.56 2.54
CA ASN A 144 -19.83 -11.19 3.96
C ASN A 144 -18.58 -10.46 4.48
N VAL A 145 -17.38 -10.86 4.07
CA VAL A 145 -16.12 -10.21 4.47
C VAL A 145 -16.04 -8.82 3.85
N VAL A 146 -16.34 -8.71 2.55
CA VAL A 146 -16.35 -7.42 1.85
C VAL A 146 -17.45 -6.51 2.41
N ALA A 147 -18.64 -7.04 2.70
CA ALA A 147 -19.72 -6.28 3.31
C ALA A 147 -19.39 -5.82 4.74
N GLY A 148 -18.77 -6.69 5.55
CA GLY A 148 -18.30 -6.33 6.88
C GLY A 148 -17.23 -5.25 6.83
N PHE A 149 -16.28 -5.36 5.89
CA PHE A 149 -15.24 -4.36 5.66
C PHE A 149 -15.87 -3.02 5.32
N LEU A 150 -16.75 -2.99 4.32
CA LEU A 150 -17.39 -1.77 3.88
C LEU A 150 -18.28 -1.16 4.96
N THR A 151 -18.94 -1.98 5.77
CA THR A 151 -19.71 -1.50 6.93
C THR A 151 -18.78 -0.86 7.97
N GLY A 152 -17.64 -1.48 8.26
CA GLY A 152 -16.64 -0.93 9.17
C GLY A 152 -16.04 0.38 8.64
N LEU A 153 -15.62 0.41 7.38
CA LEU A 153 -15.08 1.60 6.73
C LEU A 153 -16.14 2.70 6.67
N ASP A 154 -17.37 2.39 6.22
CA ASP A 154 -18.48 3.33 6.16
C ASP A 154 -18.79 3.93 7.53
N GLN A 155 -18.81 3.14 8.62
CA GLN A 155 -18.97 3.66 9.97
C GLN A 155 -17.80 4.59 10.37
N ILE A 156 -16.56 4.23 10.06
CA ILE A 156 -15.38 5.07 10.30
C ILE A 156 -15.48 6.39 9.52
N LEU A 157 -15.93 6.35 8.27
CA LEU A 157 -16.09 7.55 7.44
C LEU A 157 -17.29 8.39 7.89
N LYS A 158 -18.42 7.78 8.27
CA LYS A 158 -19.62 8.50 8.75
C LYS A 158 -19.39 9.23 10.06
N THR A 159 -18.54 8.69 10.92
CA THR A 159 -18.20 9.31 12.20
C THR A 159 -17.22 10.48 12.02
N ARG A 160 -16.48 10.51 10.92
CA ARG A 160 -15.57 11.60 10.58
C ARG A 160 -16.22 12.59 9.63
N THR A 161 -16.43 13.82 10.08
CA THR A 161 -16.92 14.88 9.17
C THR A 161 -15.87 15.31 8.14
N ARG A 162 -14.56 15.25 8.48
CA ARG A 162 -13.43 15.62 7.61
C ARG A 162 -12.10 15.13 8.18
N TYR A 163 -11.09 14.96 7.32
CA TYR A 163 -9.70 14.87 7.79
C TYR A 163 -9.07 16.27 7.93
N ASP A 164 -8.21 16.40 8.94
CA ASP A 164 -7.26 17.48 9.18
C ASP A 164 -5.85 16.99 8.85
N PHE A 165 -5.43 17.22 7.60
CA PHE A 165 -4.14 16.75 7.09
C PHE A 165 -2.93 17.45 7.72
N SER A 166 -3.12 18.51 8.52
CA SER A 166 -2.04 19.08 9.32
C SER A 166 -1.60 18.16 10.46
N LYS A 167 -2.47 17.25 10.89
CA LYS A 167 -2.18 16.23 11.91
C LYS A 167 -1.68 14.96 11.23
N ARG A 168 -0.47 14.52 11.60
CA ARG A 168 0.17 13.31 11.07
C ARG A 168 -0.72 12.08 11.18
N ASP A 169 -1.39 11.87 12.31
CA ASP A 169 -2.23 10.70 12.53
C ASP A 169 -3.40 10.64 11.55
N GLN A 170 -4.06 11.78 11.31
CA GLN A 170 -5.20 11.84 10.38
C GLN A 170 -4.74 11.73 8.91
N TRP A 171 -3.56 12.25 8.59
CA TRP A 171 -2.92 12.04 7.30
C TRP A 171 -2.66 10.55 7.05
N THR A 172 -2.07 9.86 8.03
CA THR A 172 -1.80 8.41 7.95
C THR A 172 -3.09 7.61 7.84
N SER A 173 -4.11 7.93 8.65
CA SER A 173 -5.43 7.28 8.56
C SER A 173 -6.03 7.38 7.17
N TYR A 174 -5.94 8.56 6.53
CA TYR A 174 -6.48 8.75 5.20
C TYR A 174 -5.76 7.88 4.16
N VAL A 175 -4.42 7.85 4.18
CA VAL A 175 -3.62 7.02 3.27
C VAL A 175 -3.91 5.55 3.47
N GLN A 176 -3.99 5.08 4.72
CA GLN A 176 -4.36 3.71 5.06
C GLN A 176 -5.76 3.38 4.52
N ASN A 177 -6.78 4.19 4.82
CA ASN A 177 -8.14 3.96 4.35
C ASN A 177 -8.25 3.98 2.82
N LEU A 178 -7.49 4.86 2.14
CA LEU A 178 -7.42 4.91 0.68
C LEU A 178 -6.78 3.64 0.10
N CYS A 179 -5.65 3.19 0.66
CA CYS A 179 -4.97 1.96 0.28
C CYS A 179 -5.87 0.73 0.49
N THR A 180 -6.50 0.63 1.67
CA THR A 180 -7.40 -0.47 1.97
C THR A 180 -8.59 -0.45 1.02
N TYR A 181 -9.28 0.70 0.82
CA TYR A 181 -10.35 0.79 -0.16
C TYR A 181 -9.91 0.35 -1.57
N HIS A 182 -8.74 0.80 -2.04
CA HIS A 182 -8.24 0.44 -3.35
C HIS A 182 -7.96 -1.06 -3.50
N SER A 183 -7.41 -1.71 -2.46
CA SER A 183 -7.19 -3.17 -2.44
C SER A 183 -8.49 -3.98 -2.59
N PHE A 184 -9.59 -3.43 -2.10
CA PHE A 184 -10.91 -4.03 -2.13
C PHE A 184 -11.75 -3.67 -3.34
N ARG A 185 -11.47 -2.54 -3.98
CA ARG A 185 -12.29 -1.99 -5.06
C ARG A 185 -12.52 -3.00 -6.17
N ASP A 186 -11.48 -3.70 -6.62
CA ASP A 186 -11.61 -4.72 -7.66
C ASP A 186 -12.56 -5.83 -7.23
N GLN A 187 -12.50 -6.27 -5.96
CA GLN A 187 -13.39 -7.30 -5.44
C GLN A 187 -14.82 -6.80 -5.34
N ILE A 188 -15.04 -5.56 -4.90
CA ILE A 188 -16.35 -4.90 -4.87
C ILE A 188 -16.91 -4.80 -6.29
N ASP A 189 -16.10 -4.40 -7.26
CA ASP A 189 -16.50 -4.29 -8.66
C ASP A 189 -16.83 -5.64 -9.27
N HIS A 190 -16.10 -6.71 -8.92
CA HIS A 190 -16.45 -8.07 -9.32
C HIS A 190 -17.78 -8.53 -8.72
N LEU A 191 -18.04 -8.18 -7.46
CA LEU A 191 -19.29 -8.50 -6.77
C LEU A 191 -20.49 -7.74 -7.36
N LEU A 192 -20.30 -6.47 -7.72
CA LEU A 192 -21.32 -5.63 -8.35
C LEU A 192 -21.54 -5.97 -9.83
N ASN A 193 -20.47 -6.36 -10.55
CA ASN A 193 -20.50 -6.70 -11.97
C ASN A 193 -19.77 -8.02 -12.25
N PRO A 194 -20.36 -9.17 -11.86
CA PRO A 194 -19.74 -10.48 -12.06
C PRO A 194 -19.51 -10.80 -13.55
N GLN A 195 -20.35 -10.26 -14.45
CA GLN A 195 -20.22 -10.49 -15.89
C GLN A 195 -18.97 -9.84 -16.50
N ALA A 196 -18.60 -8.64 -16.04
CA ALA A 196 -17.35 -8.01 -16.45
C ALA A 196 -16.14 -8.87 -16.03
N LYS A 197 -16.14 -9.38 -14.79
CA LYS A 197 -15.07 -10.28 -14.32
C LYS A 197 -15.00 -11.58 -15.09
N ILE A 198 -16.14 -12.23 -15.34
CA ILE A 198 -16.22 -13.43 -16.17
C ILE A 198 -15.67 -13.15 -17.58
N SER A 199 -15.92 -11.97 -18.15
CA SER A 199 -15.39 -11.60 -19.47
C SER A 199 -13.86 -11.44 -19.45
N GLN A 200 -13.30 -10.79 -18.43
CA GLN A 200 -11.84 -10.71 -18.23
C GLN A 200 -11.20 -12.10 -18.06
N LEU A 201 -11.83 -12.97 -17.27
CA LEU A 201 -11.38 -14.35 -17.05
C LEU A 201 -11.46 -15.18 -18.34
N LYS A 202 -12.49 -14.99 -19.17
CA LYS A 202 -12.57 -15.61 -20.50
C LYS A 202 -11.43 -15.17 -21.42
N GLU A 203 -11.08 -13.89 -21.42
CA GLU A 203 -9.94 -13.38 -22.19
C GLU A 203 -8.61 -13.97 -21.69
N LEU A 204 -8.41 -14.02 -20.36
CA LEU A 204 -7.24 -14.64 -19.76
C LEU A 204 -7.17 -16.14 -20.11
N LYS A 205 -8.28 -16.87 -19.98
CA LYS A 205 -8.38 -18.28 -20.37
C LYS A 205 -8.02 -18.46 -21.84
N PHE A 206 -8.52 -17.61 -22.74
CA PHE A 206 -8.21 -17.68 -24.16
C PHE A 206 -6.70 -17.49 -24.42
N LYS A 207 -6.05 -16.53 -23.76
CA LYS A 207 -4.60 -16.31 -23.86
C LYS A 207 -3.80 -17.50 -23.33
N LEU A 208 -4.22 -18.07 -22.19
CA LEU A 208 -3.61 -19.28 -21.62
C LEU A 208 -3.78 -20.49 -22.54
N ASP A 209 -4.98 -20.70 -23.11
CA ASP A 209 -5.26 -21.77 -24.06
C ASP A 209 -4.36 -21.64 -25.31
N LEU A 210 -4.16 -20.42 -25.82
CA LEU A 210 -3.26 -20.17 -26.95
C LEU A 210 -1.81 -20.47 -26.57
N GLN A 211 -1.35 -20.02 -25.40
CA GLN A 211 0.00 -20.27 -24.90
C GLN A 211 0.27 -21.77 -24.73
N ILE A 212 -0.67 -22.50 -24.12
CA ILE A 212 -0.58 -23.96 -23.94
C ILE A 212 -0.51 -24.65 -25.30
N ARG A 213 -1.36 -24.30 -26.27
CA ARG A 213 -1.31 -24.87 -27.63
C ARG A 213 0.04 -24.62 -28.32
N MET A 214 0.59 -23.42 -28.19
CA MET A 214 1.91 -23.12 -28.76
C MET A 214 2.99 -24.01 -28.12
N MET A 215 2.98 -24.18 -26.80
CA MET A 215 3.93 -25.06 -26.12
C MET A 215 3.75 -26.53 -26.53
N THR A 216 2.52 -27.05 -26.50
CA THR A 216 2.25 -28.46 -26.82
C THR A 216 2.44 -28.82 -28.29
N SER A 217 2.32 -27.85 -29.21
CA SER A 217 2.63 -28.07 -30.62
C SER A 217 4.13 -28.30 -30.90
N SER A 218 5.00 -27.81 -30.03
CA SER A 218 6.46 -27.80 -30.23
C SER A 218 7.23 -28.67 -29.21
N CYS A 219 6.51 -29.30 -28.27
CA CYS A 219 7.07 -30.04 -27.15
C CYS A 219 6.16 -31.23 -26.81
N GLU A 220 6.62 -32.43 -27.15
CA GLU A 220 5.88 -33.68 -26.95
C GLU A 220 5.68 -33.98 -25.45
N GLU A 221 6.72 -33.71 -24.65
CA GLU A 221 6.66 -33.79 -23.19
C GLU A 221 5.58 -32.85 -22.64
N CYS A 222 5.43 -31.65 -23.21
CA CYS A 222 4.42 -30.68 -22.80
C CYS A 222 3.00 -31.18 -23.10
N GLN A 223 2.81 -31.93 -24.20
CA GLN A 223 1.55 -32.61 -24.49
C GLN A 223 1.28 -33.77 -23.49
N SER A 224 2.33 -34.46 -23.04
CA SER A 224 2.23 -35.44 -21.94
C SER A 224 1.81 -34.77 -20.63
N ILE A 225 2.48 -33.66 -20.26
CA ILE A 225 2.15 -32.84 -19.08
C ILE A 225 0.68 -32.43 -19.11
N GLU A 226 0.16 -31.90 -20.23
CA GLU A 226 -1.26 -31.52 -20.33
C GLU A 226 -2.21 -32.70 -20.10
N ARG A 227 -1.92 -33.86 -20.70
CA ARG A 227 -2.75 -35.07 -20.52
C ARG A 227 -2.75 -35.56 -19.08
N VAL A 228 -1.57 -35.67 -18.46
CA VAL A 228 -1.41 -36.13 -17.08
C VAL A 228 -2.06 -35.16 -16.10
N PHE A 229 -1.88 -33.84 -16.32
CA PHE A 229 -2.51 -32.81 -15.50
C PHE A 229 -4.04 -32.88 -15.56
N ASN A 230 -4.63 -33.00 -16.75
CA ASN A 230 -6.07 -33.13 -16.91
C ASN A 230 -6.61 -34.43 -16.26
N ALA A 231 -5.87 -35.54 -16.36
CA ALA A 231 -6.23 -36.79 -15.69
C ALA A 231 -6.18 -36.65 -14.16
N GLN A 232 -5.13 -36.03 -13.63
CA GLN A 232 -4.97 -35.80 -12.18
C GLN A 232 -6.05 -34.88 -11.60
N THR A 233 -6.49 -33.89 -12.38
CA THR A 233 -7.54 -32.96 -11.96
C THR A 233 -8.89 -33.66 -11.79
N ASN A 234 -9.16 -34.68 -12.62
CA ASN A 234 -10.38 -35.48 -12.54
C ASN A 234 -10.28 -36.61 -11.51
N THR A 235 -9.09 -37.22 -11.39
CA THR A 235 -8.83 -38.37 -10.52
C THR A 235 -7.46 -38.20 -9.86
N PRO A 236 -7.39 -37.66 -8.63
CA PRO A 236 -6.12 -37.50 -7.92
C PRO A 236 -5.45 -38.85 -7.67
N SER A 237 -4.23 -39.04 -8.17
CA SER A 237 -3.41 -40.25 -7.93
C SER A 237 -1.96 -39.86 -7.67
N SER A 238 -1.33 -40.54 -6.71
CA SER A 238 0.11 -40.40 -6.42
C SER A 238 0.96 -40.78 -7.63
N GLU A 239 0.51 -41.76 -8.43
CA GLU A 239 1.20 -42.22 -9.64
C GLU A 239 1.20 -41.13 -10.71
N LEU A 240 0.06 -40.45 -10.90
CA LEU A 240 -0.06 -39.32 -11.83
C LEU A 240 0.83 -38.14 -11.40
N LYS A 241 0.96 -37.88 -10.08
CA LYS A 241 1.86 -36.84 -9.56
C LYS A 241 3.33 -37.14 -9.88
N VAL A 242 3.74 -38.41 -9.74
CA VAL A 242 5.11 -38.85 -10.09
C VAL A 242 5.34 -38.72 -11.60
N MET A 243 4.38 -39.15 -12.42
CA MET A 243 4.47 -39.01 -13.88
C MET A 243 4.56 -37.54 -14.29
N LEU A 244 3.75 -36.67 -13.70
CA LEU A 244 3.76 -35.23 -14.00
C LEU A 244 5.14 -34.61 -13.72
N ASN A 245 5.74 -34.93 -12.57
CA ASN A 245 7.07 -34.43 -12.20
C ASN A 245 8.16 -34.95 -13.15
N ALA A 246 8.07 -36.22 -13.58
CA ALA A 246 9.03 -36.80 -14.52
C ALA A 246 8.97 -36.10 -15.89
N GLU A 247 7.76 -35.84 -16.39
CA GLU A 247 7.53 -35.17 -17.68
C GLU A 247 7.97 -33.70 -17.65
N VAL A 248 7.69 -32.98 -16.56
CA VAL A 248 8.18 -31.61 -16.33
C VAL A 248 9.71 -31.58 -16.38
N GLY A 249 10.37 -32.48 -15.64
CA GLY A 249 11.83 -32.56 -15.62
C GLY A 249 12.44 -33.01 -16.95
N ALA A 250 11.72 -33.77 -17.78
CA ALA A 250 12.16 -34.13 -19.13
C ALA A 250 12.10 -32.92 -20.08
N ALA A 251 10.97 -32.20 -20.09
CA ALA A 251 10.82 -30.98 -20.88
C ALA A 251 11.83 -29.90 -20.50
N ASP A 252 12.04 -29.64 -19.20
CA ASP A 252 12.97 -28.59 -18.74
C ASP A 252 14.44 -28.89 -19.08
N ARG A 253 14.81 -30.17 -19.22
CA ARG A 253 16.16 -30.57 -19.64
C ARG A 253 16.37 -30.50 -21.15
N ARG A 254 15.30 -30.69 -21.94
CA ARG A 254 15.37 -30.73 -23.41
C ARG A 254 15.46 -29.34 -24.04
N PHE A 255 14.89 -28.33 -23.40
CA PHE A 255 14.81 -26.96 -23.92
C PHE A 255 15.69 -25.99 -23.12
N SER A 256 16.17 -24.92 -23.76
CA SER A 256 16.99 -23.89 -23.11
C SER A 256 16.22 -23.02 -22.10
N LYS A 257 14.89 -23.09 -22.14
CA LYS A 257 13.98 -22.47 -21.19
C LYS A 257 13.21 -23.58 -20.47
N PRO A 258 12.74 -23.34 -19.23
CA PRO A 258 12.01 -24.34 -18.45
C PRO A 258 10.56 -24.50 -18.97
N TYR A 259 10.42 -25.12 -20.14
CA TYR A 259 9.14 -25.32 -20.85
C TYR A 259 8.17 -26.22 -20.09
N GLY A 260 8.67 -27.25 -19.41
CA GLY A 260 7.86 -28.14 -18.57
C GLY A 260 7.25 -27.39 -17.41
N THR A 261 8.08 -26.60 -16.71
CA THR A 261 7.61 -25.73 -15.63
C THR A 261 6.58 -24.74 -16.19
N TYR A 262 6.88 -23.96 -17.23
CA TYR A 262 5.93 -22.99 -17.78
C TYR A 262 4.61 -23.62 -18.27
N THR A 263 4.67 -24.83 -18.83
CA THR A 263 3.47 -25.59 -19.23
C THR A 263 2.62 -25.94 -18.02
N LEU A 264 3.23 -26.49 -16.96
CA LEU A 264 2.52 -26.81 -15.72
C LEU A 264 1.91 -25.56 -15.08
N GLN A 265 2.65 -24.45 -15.01
CA GLN A 265 2.14 -23.17 -14.48
C GLN A 265 0.95 -22.66 -15.28
N SER A 266 1.01 -22.72 -16.61
CA SER A 266 -0.07 -22.27 -17.49
C SER A 266 -1.33 -23.12 -17.35
N LEU A 267 -1.16 -24.44 -17.19
CA LEU A 267 -2.26 -25.39 -16.95
C LEU A 267 -2.92 -25.15 -15.59
N GLY A 268 -2.12 -24.95 -14.53
CA GLY A 268 -2.61 -24.58 -13.20
C GLY A 268 -3.42 -23.28 -13.22
N LEU A 269 -2.91 -22.25 -13.90
CA LEU A 269 -3.62 -20.99 -14.12
C LEU A 269 -4.93 -21.19 -14.88
N ARG A 270 -4.94 -21.99 -15.95
CA ARG A 270 -6.16 -22.26 -16.74
C ARG A 270 -7.24 -22.95 -15.90
N ASP A 271 -6.86 -23.96 -15.11
CA ASP A 271 -7.77 -24.68 -14.21
C ASP A 271 -8.34 -23.73 -13.14
N TRP A 272 -7.47 -22.92 -12.52
CA TRP A 272 -7.87 -21.88 -11.59
C TRP A 272 -8.89 -20.91 -12.21
N VAL A 273 -8.61 -20.37 -13.41
CA VAL A 273 -9.53 -19.46 -14.11
C VAL A 273 -10.89 -20.12 -14.35
N THR A 274 -10.92 -21.39 -14.72
CA THR A 274 -12.15 -22.13 -15.00
C THR A 274 -12.98 -22.37 -13.74
N LYS A 275 -12.33 -22.75 -12.65
CA LYS A 275 -12.95 -22.91 -11.32
C LYS A 275 -13.48 -21.58 -10.80
N GLU A 276 -12.70 -20.51 -10.99
CA GLU A 276 -13.06 -19.16 -10.56
C GLU A 276 -14.26 -18.60 -11.32
N MET A 277 -14.31 -18.78 -12.65
CA MET A 277 -15.51 -18.45 -13.44
C MET A 277 -16.74 -19.19 -12.91
N SER A 278 -16.63 -20.50 -12.67
CA SER A 278 -17.73 -21.32 -12.16
C SER A 278 -18.17 -20.89 -10.74
N ARG A 279 -17.23 -20.50 -9.89
CA ARG A 279 -17.49 -19.98 -8.55
C ARG A 279 -18.25 -18.65 -8.62
N ILE A 280 -17.76 -17.69 -9.41
CA ILE A 280 -18.41 -16.39 -9.60
C ILE A 280 -19.82 -16.57 -10.15
N GLU A 281 -20.03 -17.47 -11.11
CA GLU A 281 -21.38 -17.78 -11.63
C GLU A 281 -22.31 -18.37 -10.56
N LYS A 282 -21.82 -19.26 -9.69
CA LYS A 282 -22.59 -19.82 -8.57
C LYS A 282 -22.91 -18.77 -7.52
N GLU A 283 -21.96 -17.91 -7.16
CA GLU A 283 -22.18 -16.82 -6.21
C GLU A 283 -23.13 -15.78 -6.76
N ALA A 284 -22.96 -15.39 -8.04
CA ALA A 284 -23.87 -14.52 -8.78
C ALA A 284 -25.33 -15.01 -8.75
N ARG A 285 -25.55 -16.34 -8.68
CA ARG A 285 -26.89 -16.96 -8.60
C ARG A 285 -27.42 -17.12 -7.17
N SER A 286 -26.55 -17.39 -6.19
CA SER A 286 -26.95 -17.75 -4.81
C SER A 286 -26.99 -16.57 -3.85
N TYR A 287 -25.94 -15.74 -3.83
CA TYR A 287 -25.79 -14.64 -2.87
C TYR A 287 -26.51 -13.37 -3.34
N TRP A 288 -26.80 -13.27 -4.64
CA TRP A 288 -27.31 -12.06 -5.29
C TRP A 288 -28.71 -12.21 -5.92
N SER A 289 -29.42 -13.29 -5.60
CA SER A 289 -30.86 -13.38 -5.87
C SER A 289 -31.66 -12.36 -5.04
N ASP A 290 -31.09 -11.86 -3.94
CA ASP A 290 -31.61 -10.73 -3.18
C ASP A 290 -31.02 -9.40 -3.69
N ILE A 291 -31.81 -8.70 -4.50
CA ILE A 291 -31.53 -7.37 -5.07
C ILE A 291 -31.05 -6.38 -3.98
N SER A 292 -31.51 -6.58 -2.74
CA SER A 292 -31.21 -5.74 -1.58
C SER A 292 -29.71 -5.72 -1.26
N GLY A 293 -29.03 -6.87 -1.34
CA GLY A 293 -27.60 -6.96 -1.05
C GLY A 293 -26.75 -6.15 -2.04
N ARG A 294 -27.08 -6.22 -3.34
CA ARG A 294 -26.33 -5.47 -4.38
C ARG A 294 -26.50 -3.98 -4.19
N HIS A 295 -27.73 -3.56 -3.87
CA HIS A 295 -28.03 -2.16 -3.64
C HIS A 295 -27.27 -1.61 -2.42
N LEU A 296 -27.22 -2.36 -1.32
CA LEU A 296 -26.44 -1.97 -0.13
C LEU A 296 -24.95 -1.90 -0.42
N LEU A 297 -24.40 -2.89 -1.14
CA LEU A 297 -22.99 -2.89 -1.54
C LEU A 297 -22.65 -1.68 -2.43
N TYR A 298 -23.51 -1.42 -3.42
CA TYR A 298 -23.36 -0.29 -4.34
C TYR A 298 -23.40 1.04 -3.59
N ARG A 299 -24.36 1.19 -2.68
CA ARG A 299 -24.50 2.40 -1.86
C ARG A 299 -23.30 2.62 -0.94
N ALA A 300 -22.83 1.58 -0.26
CA ALA A 300 -21.65 1.68 0.59
C ALA A 300 -20.42 2.07 -0.23
N LYS A 301 -20.23 1.45 -1.40
CA LYS A 301 -19.16 1.85 -2.35
C LYS A 301 -19.28 3.32 -2.73
N GLU A 302 -20.47 3.77 -3.14
CA GLU A 302 -20.70 5.15 -3.56
C GLU A 302 -20.42 6.15 -2.43
N GLU A 303 -20.89 5.88 -1.21
CA GLU A 303 -20.65 6.72 -0.03
C GLU A 303 -19.14 6.82 0.29
N ILE A 304 -18.41 5.70 0.20
CA ILE A 304 -16.96 5.66 0.42
C ILE A 304 -16.20 6.41 -0.69
N GLU A 305 -16.55 6.21 -1.96
CA GLU A 305 -15.92 6.92 -3.09
C GLU A 305 -16.20 8.43 -3.03
N GLN A 306 -17.43 8.81 -2.69
CA GLN A 306 -17.80 10.21 -2.52
C GLN A 306 -16.98 10.86 -1.40
N PHE A 307 -16.78 10.16 -0.28
CA PHE A 307 -15.99 10.65 0.83
C PHE A 307 -14.49 10.70 0.50
N LEU A 308 -13.87 9.54 0.22
CA LEU A 308 -12.42 9.43 0.08
C LEU A 308 -11.92 10.10 -1.20
N LEU A 309 -12.58 9.85 -2.34
CA LEU A 309 -12.06 10.23 -3.65
C LEU A 309 -12.59 11.59 -4.12
N GLN A 310 -13.87 11.90 -3.89
CA GLN A 310 -14.43 13.17 -4.37
C GLN A 310 -14.21 14.32 -3.39
N ARG A 311 -14.30 14.06 -2.08
CA ARG A 311 -14.20 15.12 -1.06
C ARG A 311 -12.80 15.25 -0.46
N GLU A 312 -12.22 14.16 0.03
CA GLU A 312 -10.97 14.22 0.79
C GLU A 312 -9.72 14.20 -0.09
N ALA A 313 -9.69 13.46 -1.21
CA ALA A 313 -8.52 13.40 -2.10
C ALA A 313 -8.08 14.76 -2.68
N PRO A 314 -8.97 15.66 -3.16
CA PRO A 314 -8.55 16.98 -3.59
C PRO A 314 -7.94 17.81 -2.46
N ARG A 315 -8.50 17.71 -1.24
CA ARG A 315 -8.00 18.42 -0.05
C ARG A 315 -6.64 17.88 0.40
N PHE A 316 -6.48 16.56 0.36
CA PHE A 316 -5.23 15.88 0.64
C PHE A 316 -4.14 16.34 -0.32
N LEU A 317 -4.40 16.31 -1.63
CA LEU A 317 -3.45 16.77 -2.64
C LEU A 317 -3.14 18.27 -2.48
N ALA A 318 -4.15 19.10 -2.22
CA ALA A 318 -3.92 20.53 -1.96
C ALA A 318 -2.98 20.75 -0.76
N HIS A 319 -3.16 19.98 0.32
CA HIS A 319 -2.26 20.01 1.46
C HIS A 319 -0.85 19.55 1.10
N GLN A 320 -0.70 18.45 0.33
CA GLN A 320 0.61 17.96 -0.12
C GLN A 320 1.34 18.96 -1.04
N VAL A 321 0.61 19.61 -1.95
CA VAL A 321 1.14 20.68 -2.82
C VAL A 321 1.59 21.88 -1.99
N ALA A 322 0.80 22.29 -0.99
CA ALA A 322 1.15 23.39 -0.09
C ALA A 322 2.40 23.05 0.75
N GLN A 323 2.50 21.81 1.25
CA GLN A 323 3.67 21.34 1.98
C GLN A 323 4.92 21.32 1.09
N SER A 324 4.83 20.74 -0.11
CA SER A 324 5.92 20.73 -1.10
C SER A 324 6.42 22.15 -1.44
N ARG A 325 5.51 23.10 -1.63
CA ARG A 325 5.87 24.52 -1.83
C ARG A 325 6.56 25.14 -0.63
N THR A 326 6.10 24.84 0.57
CA THR A 326 6.68 25.32 1.82
C THR A 326 8.10 24.78 2.00
N ASP A 327 8.28 23.47 1.78
CA ASP A 327 9.58 22.81 1.90
C ASP A 327 10.59 23.35 0.87
N TYR A 328 10.13 23.56 -0.37
CA TYR A 328 10.95 24.18 -1.40
C TYR A 328 11.30 25.64 -1.06
N SER A 329 10.33 26.44 -0.60
CA SER A 329 10.58 27.83 -0.19
C SER A 329 11.54 27.92 1.01
N ASN A 330 11.45 26.99 1.97
CA ASN A 330 12.38 26.89 3.10
C ASN A 330 13.80 26.53 2.64
N PHE A 331 13.92 25.69 1.62
CA PHE A 331 15.20 25.39 0.97
C PHE A 331 15.76 26.63 0.26
N GLU A 332 14.95 27.36 -0.51
CA GLU A 332 15.38 28.59 -1.19
C GLU A 332 15.82 29.68 -0.22
N HIS A 333 15.05 29.94 0.84
CA HIS A 333 15.39 30.92 1.86
C HIS A 333 16.71 30.58 2.56
N PHE A 334 16.92 29.31 2.89
CA PHE A 334 18.18 28.86 3.50
C PHE A 334 19.37 29.12 2.57
N LEU A 335 19.23 28.78 1.28
CA LEU A 335 20.26 29.04 0.28
C LEU A 335 20.56 30.54 0.13
N TRP A 336 19.54 31.38 -0.02
CA TRP A 336 19.75 32.81 -0.20
C TRP A 336 20.33 33.51 1.04
N GLY A 337 19.96 33.06 2.25
CA GLY A 337 20.50 33.59 3.50
C GLY A 337 21.94 33.14 3.73
N GLU A 338 22.14 31.84 3.89
CA GLU A 338 23.43 31.27 4.31
C GLU A 338 24.40 31.14 3.15
N GLY A 339 23.93 30.70 1.98
CA GLY A 339 24.77 30.47 0.80
C GLY A 339 25.36 31.76 0.26
N ARG A 340 24.60 32.85 0.24
CA ARG A 340 25.10 34.16 -0.18
C ARG A 340 26.13 34.72 0.80
N THR A 341 25.90 34.58 2.09
CA THR A 341 26.84 34.98 3.14
C THR A 341 28.15 34.21 3.02
N LEU A 342 28.06 32.89 2.84
CA LEU A 342 29.21 32.02 2.64
C LEU A 342 29.98 32.36 1.35
N TYR A 343 29.28 32.62 0.24
CA TYR A 343 29.88 33.04 -1.02
C TYR A 343 30.74 34.28 -0.85
N TYR A 344 30.20 35.35 -0.28
CA TYR A 344 30.95 36.59 -0.12
C TYR A 344 32.11 36.43 0.87
N LYS A 345 31.96 35.59 1.91
CA LYS A 345 33.06 35.27 2.82
C LYS A 345 34.22 34.57 2.08
N LEU A 346 33.91 33.57 1.25
CA LEU A 346 34.90 32.87 0.44
C LEU A 346 35.53 33.79 -0.61
N GLU A 347 34.75 34.62 -1.29
CA GLU A 347 35.22 35.56 -2.32
C GLU A 347 36.15 36.64 -1.71
N THR A 348 35.82 37.13 -0.51
CA THR A 348 36.63 38.13 0.21
C THR A 348 37.98 37.55 0.64
N ILE A 349 38.00 36.28 1.07
CA ILE A 349 39.24 35.59 1.47
C ILE A 349 40.12 35.34 0.25
N ASN A 350 39.58 34.67 -0.77
CA ASN A 350 40.29 34.46 -2.03
C ASN A 350 39.29 34.10 -3.15
N PRO A 351 39.13 34.94 -4.19
CA PRO A 351 38.15 34.73 -5.25
C PRO A 351 38.43 33.50 -6.12
N ASN A 352 39.59 32.85 -5.98
CA ASN A 352 39.95 31.62 -6.68
C ASN A 352 39.52 30.35 -5.92
N ILE A 353 39.08 30.45 -4.65
CA ILE A 353 38.54 29.30 -3.90
C ILE A 353 37.32 28.72 -4.64
N ILE A 354 36.51 29.59 -5.21
CA ILE A 354 35.37 29.25 -6.05
C ILE A 354 35.85 29.19 -7.49
N GLN A 355 35.94 27.98 -8.05
CA GLN A 355 36.51 27.78 -9.39
C GLN A 355 35.77 28.58 -10.48
N ARG A 356 36.52 29.08 -11.47
CA ARG A 356 36.06 30.00 -12.53
C ARG A 356 34.78 29.56 -13.28
N LYS A 357 34.53 28.25 -13.40
CA LYS A 357 33.30 27.71 -14.05
C LYS A 357 32.01 28.06 -13.29
N VAL A 358 32.14 28.52 -12.05
CA VAL A 358 31.05 28.78 -11.11
C VAL A 358 30.81 30.30 -10.90
N LYS A 359 31.74 31.15 -11.36
CA LYS A 359 31.70 32.60 -11.11
C LYS A 359 30.55 33.34 -11.82
N TYR A 360 29.95 32.71 -12.83
CA TYR A 360 28.80 33.22 -13.59
C TYR A 360 27.48 32.57 -13.18
N VAL A 361 27.41 32.04 -11.96
CA VAL A 361 26.19 31.46 -11.42
C VAL A 361 25.15 32.56 -11.24
N ASP A 362 23.96 32.28 -11.74
CA ASP A 362 22.79 33.09 -11.50
C ASP A 362 22.35 32.86 -10.04
N TRP A 363 22.77 33.77 -9.16
CA TRP A 363 22.46 33.69 -7.72
C TRP A 363 20.96 33.86 -7.41
N SER A 364 20.14 34.22 -8.40
CA SER A 364 18.68 34.16 -8.28
C SER A 364 18.15 32.72 -8.37
N LYS A 365 18.96 31.77 -8.85
CA LYS A 365 18.59 30.34 -9.00
C LYS A 365 19.23 29.50 -7.89
N PRO A 366 18.43 28.97 -6.94
CA PRO A 366 18.94 28.19 -5.82
C PRO A 366 19.75 26.96 -6.25
N LEU A 367 19.36 26.29 -7.34
CA LEU A 367 20.08 25.12 -7.85
C LEU A 367 21.46 25.45 -8.42
N ASP A 368 21.64 26.63 -9.02
CA ASP A 368 22.94 27.04 -9.53
C ASP A 368 23.87 27.44 -8.36
N MET A 369 23.32 28.07 -7.31
CA MET A 369 24.02 28.29 -6.05
C MET A 369 24.45 26.97 -5.36
N MET A 370 23.58 25.95 -5.36
CA MET A 370 23.94 24.61 -4.88
C MET A 370 25.06 23.99 -5.70
N ARG A 371 24.97 24.06 -7.03
CA ARG A 371 26.04 23.60 -7.91
C ARG A 371 27.35 24.32 -7.63
N ALA A 372 27.28 25.60 -7.28
CA ALA A 372 28.43 26.42 -7.00
C ALA A 372 29.15 26.05 -5.70
N LEU A 373 28.39 26.00 -4.63
CA LEU A 373 28.92 25.98 -3.27
C LEU A 373 28.95 24.58 -2.67
N VAL A 374 28.11 23.65 -3.13
CA VAL A 374 27.96 22.32 -2.53
C VAL A 374 28.52 21.24 -3.45
N ILE A 375 28.20 21.29 -4.75
CA ILE A 375 28.61 20.26 -5.72
C ILE A 375 29.96 20.61 -6.37
N GLY A 376 30.21 21.90 -6.58
CA GLY A 376 31.45 22.40 -7.16
C GLY A 376 32.66 22.12 -6.27
N SER A 377 33.80 21.87 -6.89
CA SER A 377 35.07 21.70 -6.16
C SER A 377 35.55 23.07 -5.65
N LEU A 378 35.38 23.30 -4.35
CA LEU A 378 36.05 24.40 -3.65
C LEU A 378 37.50 24.03 -3.37
N ASP A 379 38.41 24.95 -3.62
CA ASP A 379 39.83 24.75 -3.32
C ASP A 379 40.16 25.26 -1.91
N PHE A 380 39.92 24.40 -0.90
CA PHE A 380 40.22 24.72 0.49
C PHE A 380 41.72 24.88 0.78
N SER A 381 42.62 24.53 -0.15
CA SER A 381 44.06 24.79 0.01
C SER A 381 44.39 26.28 -0.07
N LEU A 382 43.48 27.08 -0.65
CA LEU A 382 43.58 28.53 -0.76
C LEU A 382 43.06 29.28 0.47
N LEU A 383 42.53 28.58 1.48
CA LEU A 383 42.15 29.20 2.75
C LEU A 383 43.38 29.45 3.63
N PRO A 384 43.40 30.55 4.40
CA PRO A 384 44.46 30.81 5.37
C PRO A 384 44.48 29.71 6.44
N LYS A 385 45.67 29.33 6.89
CA LYS A 385 45.86 28.40 8.03
C LYS A 385 45.70 29.14 9.36
N THR A 386 44.59 29.83 9.52
CA THR A 386 44.20 30.62 10.69
C THR A 386 42.87 30.10 11.23
N ASP A 387 42.51 30.50 12.45
CA ASP A 387 41.20 30.16 13.04
C ASP A 387 40.04 30.58 12.12
N GLU A 388 40.17 31.73 11.45
CA GLU A 388 39.20 32.21 10.46
C GLU A 388 39.02 31.23 9.28
N GLY A 389 40.10 30.59 8.82
CA GLY A 389 40.05 29.60 7.75
C GLY A 389 39.32 28.32 8.18
N GLU A 390 39.53 27.87 9.42
CA GLU A 390 38.80 26.72 9.98
C GLU A 390 37.32 27.03 10.22
N ASP A 391 36.99 28.24 10.71
CA ASP A 391 35.61 28.71 10.87
C ASP A 391 34.86 28.72 9.53
N VAL A 392 35.52 29.08 8.44
CA VAL A 392 34.94 29.08 7.08
C VAL A 392 34.68 27.65 6.61
N LYS A 393 35.60 26.71 6.84
CA LYS A 393 35.40 25.29 6.52
C LYS A 393 34.24 24.68 7.31
N TYR A 394 34.14 25.02 8.60
CA TYR A 394 33.02 24.60 9.45
C TYR A 394 31.70 25.16 8.92
N SER A 395 31.66 26.48 8.66
CA SER A 395 30.48 27.16 8.11
C SER A 395 30.05 26.55 6.77
N TRP A 396 31.01 26.25 5.89
CA TRP A 396 30.74 25.57 4.64
C TRP A 396 30.18 24.16 4.84
N THR A 397 30.77 23.36 5.74
CA THR A 397 30.31 22.00 6.03
C THR A 397 28.87 22.01 6.54
N HIS A 398 28.58 22.90 7.50
CA HIS A 398 27.22 23.11 8.00
C HIS A 398 26.25 23.51 6.88
N PHE A 399 26.61 24.50 6.06
CA PHE A 399 25.81 24.94 4.92
C PHE A 399 25.56 23.81 3.91
N ARG A 400 26.58 23.03 3.56
CA ARG A 400 26.49 21.89 2.64
C ARG A 400 25.49 20.85 3.16
N ASP A 401 25.64 20.44 4.41
CA ASP A 401 24.84 19.37 4.99
C ASP A 401 23.38 19.81 5.17
N GLN A 402 23.14 21.04 5.64
CA GLN A 402 21.80 21.61 5.75
C GLN A 402 21.14 21.83 4.39
N SER A 403 21.88 22.32 3.39
CA SER A 403 21.36 22.51 2.04
C SER A 403 20.95 21.18 1.40
N LEU A 404 21.78 20.14 1.52
CA LEU A 404 21.47 18.80 1.02
C LEU A 404 20.26 18.18 1.73
N MET A 405 20.18 18.33 3.05
CA MET A 405 19.04 17.87 3.83
C MET A 405 17.74 18.54 3.38
N ARG A 406 17.72 19.87 3.29
CA ARG A 406 16.54 20.64 2.88
C ARG A 406 16.15 20.37 1.43
N LEU A 407 17.11 20.24 0.52
CA LEU A 407 16.85 19.82 -0.85
C LEU A 407 16.20 18.43 -0.90
N ARG A 408 16.70 17.47 -0.11
CA ARG A 408 16.11 16.13 -0.04
C ARG A 408 14.67 16.19 0.46
N VAL A 409 14.38 16.96 1.51
CA VAL A 409 13.00 17.15 2.00
C VAL A 409 12.10 17.72 0.91
N ALA A 410 12.52 18.81 0.24
CA ALA A 410 11.73 19.41 -0.84
C ALA A 410 11.50 18.45 -2.03
N GLN A 411 12.53 17.67 -2.40
CA GLN A 411 12.42 16.63 -3.44
C GLN A 411 11.45 15.53 -3.03
N THR A 412 11.56 15.01 -1.80
CA THR A 412 10.67 13.96 -1.27
C THR A 412 9.22 14.43 -1.25
N SER A 413 8.95 15.65 -0.75
CA SER A 413 7.58 16.21 -0.75
C SER A 413 7.02 16.36 -2.16
N THR A 414 7.85 16.74 -3.14
CA THR A 414 7.44 16.84 -4.55
C THR A 414 7.16 15.46 -5.17
N GLN A 415 8.04 14.49 -4.93
CA GLN A 415 7.87 13.10 -5.38
C GLN A 415 6.62 12.46 -4.79
N LEU A 416 6.29 12.78 -3.53
CA LEU A 416 5.08 12.30 -2.87
C LEU A 416 3.82 12.79 -3.59
N VAL A 417 3.74 14.08 -3.94
CA VAL A 417 2.61 14.60 -4.73
C VAL A 417 2.52 13.91 -6.08
N GLN A 418 3.65 13.77 -6.79
CA GLN A 418 3.69 13.10 -8.10
C GLN A 418 3.23 11.64 -8.01
N SER A 419 3.64 10.92 -6.95
CA SER A 419 3.24 9.54 -6.68
C SER A 419 1.71 9.43 -6.52
N PHE A 420 1.11 10.29 -5.67
CA PHE A 420 -0.35 10.28 -5.50
C PHE A 420 -1.10 10.70 -6.76
N CYS A 421 -0.60 11.68 -7.50
CA CYS A 421 -1.18 12.06 -8.79
C CYS A 421 -1.14 10.91 -9.80
N SER A 422 -0.04 10.18 -9.86
CA SER A 422 0.10 8.96 -10.65
C SER A 422 -0.89 7.90 -10.19
N PHE A 423 -0.99 7.64 -8.88
CA PHE A 423 -1.93 6.70 -8.30
C PHE A 423 -3.39 7.01 -8.68
N PHE A 424 -3.84 8.26 -8.52
CA PHE A 424 -5.22 8.64 -8.88
C PHE A 424 -5.48 8.53 -10.38
N LYS A 425 -4.48 8.80 -11.21
CA LYS A 425 -4.57 8.63 -12.67
C LYS A 425 -4.71 7.15 -13.06
N HIS A 426 -3.86 6.28 -12.51
CA HIS A 426 -3.86 4.85 -12.83
C HIS A 426 -5.06 4.11 -12.23
N SER A 427 -5.55 4.54 -11.07
CA SER A 427 -6.79 4.00 -10.47
C SER A 427 -8.06 4.50 -11.17
N GLY A 428 -7.97 5.34 -12.21
CA GLY A 428 -9.15 5.88 -12.90
C GLY A 428 -9.95 6.90 -12.08
N ASN A 429 -9.43 7.34 -10.92
CA ASN A 429 -10.08 8.28 -9.99
C ASN A 429 -9.52 9.69 -10.17
N TYR A 430 -9.47 10.18 -11.41
CA TYR A 430 -8.81 11.46 -11.75
C TYR A 430 -9.82 12.59 -11.98
N SER A 431 -10.56 12.92 -10.92
CA SER A 431 -11.60 13.95 -10.92
C SER A 431 -11.04 15.34 -11.25
N ALA A 432 -11.90 16.30 -11.60
CA ALA A 432 -11.47 17.67 -11.90
C ALA A 432 -10.72 18.32 -10.73
N GLY A 433 -11.15 18.05 -9.49
CA GLY A 433 -10.48 18.53 -8.27
C GLY A 433 -9.06 17.98 -8.13
N ILE A 434 -8.90 16.66 -8.30
CA ILE A 434 -7.59 15.98 -8.26
C ILE A 434 -6.68 16.50 -9.38
N ARG A 435 -7.20 16.56 -10.62
CA ARG A 435 -6.46 17.06 -11.78
C ARG A 435 -5.97 18.49 -11.61
N GLY A 436 -6.81 19.35 -11.02
CA GLY A 436 -6.43 20.74 -10.72
C GLY A 436 -5.19 20.81 -9.82
N GLN A 437 -5.16 20.00 -8.75
CA GLN A 437 -4.02 19.96 -7.83
C GLN A 437 -2.77 19.36 -8.50
N CYS A 438 -2.92 18.29 -9.27
CA CYS A 438 -1.80 17.63 -9.94
C CYS A 438 -1.15 18.51 -11.01
N ASN A 439 -1.94 19.26 -11.79
CA ASN A 439 -1.41 20.18 -12.81
C ASN A 439 -0.63 21.35 -12.18
N THR A 440 -0.95 21.73 -10.95
CA THR A 440 -0.32 22.82 -10.21
C THR A 440 1.13 22.50 -9.81
N VAL A 441 1.50 21.21 -9.76
CA VAL A 441 2.89 20.78 -9.51
C VAL A 441 3.75 21.00 -10.75
N TYR A 442 3.24 20.60 -11.92
CA TYR A 442 3.99 20.65 -13.18
C TYR A 442 4.22 22.07 -13.71
N SER A 443 3.46 23.06 -13.23
CA SER A 443 3.70 24.47 -13.59
C SER A 443 4.83 25.12 -12.79
N ASN A 444 5.24 24.50 -11.68
CA ASN A 444 6.20 25.08 -10.73
C ASN A 444 7.54 24.32 -10.67
N SER A 445 7.60 23.11 -11.25
CA SER A 445 8.82 22.35 -11.52
C SER A 445 9.45 22.78 -12.84
#